data_AF-A0A920WPF5-F1
#
_entry.id   AF-A0A920WPF5-F1
#
_cell.length_a   1.000
_cell.length_b   1.000
_cell.length_c   1.000
_cell.angle_alpha   90.00
_cell.angle_beta   90.00
_cell.angle_gamma   90.00
#
_symmetry.space_group_name_H-M   'P 1'
#
loop_
_entity.id
_entity.type
_entity.pdbx_description
1 polymer ?
#
loop_
_entity_poly.entity_id
_entity_poly.type
_entity_poly.pdbx_seq_one_letter_code
_entity_poly.pdbx_strand_id
1 'polypeptide(L)'
;MVKVGRIAGQFPKPRSSDTETVDGVKLPSFRGHIVNDIGFRPTNGPPPPARLLLAYNRAAATLNLFGPSLRGVRLPLAGPPVEPEFVGDSPAGQRYENPLPTRSTGLFSSCRLSGSTVTPPADLRQVDFYTSHEALLLDYEEALTRFDSLTGDWYDCSAHMLWIGKGPASWTAPTWSFPRGVGNPLGCKLGPQCHPQRCAGPVPNPQPG
;
A
#
# COMPACT_ATOMS: atom_id res chain seq x y z
N MET A 1 -2.74 -13.32 9.46
CA MET A 1 -2.08 -12.62 8.34
C MET A 1 -2.53 -11.17 8.37
N VAL A 2 -1.60 -10.21 8.26
CA VAL A 2 -1.93 -8.78 8.11
C VAL A 2 -2.02 -8.44 6.63
N LYS A 3 -3.08 -7.74 6.21
CA LYS A 3 -3.31 -7.37 4.81
C LYS A 3 -2.96 -5.90 4.61
N VAL A 4 -1.92 -5.63 3.82
CA VAL A 4 -1.46 -4.27 3.51
C VAL A 4 -1.42 -4.10 2.00
N GLY A 5 -2.20 -3.15 1.47
CA GLY A 5 -2.31 -2.86 0.05
C GLY A 5 -1.55 -1.62 -0.38
N ARG A 6 -0.87 -1.69 -1.53
CA ARG A 6 -0.27 -0.51 -2.20
C ARG A 6 -1.35 0.30 -2.92
N ILE A 7 -2.15 1.04 -2.16
CA ILE A 7 -3.38 1.68 -2.63
C ILE A 7 -3.65 2.99 -1.90
N ALA A 8 -4.46 3.87 -2.51
CA ALA A 8 -4.89 5.14 -1.94
C ALA A 8 -3.75 6.09 -1.53
N GLY A 9 -2.72 6.20 -2.37
CA GLY A 9 -1.56 7.06 -2.10
C GLY A 9 -0.37 6.80 -3.01
N GLN A 10 -0.33 5.64 -3.67
CA GLN A 10 0.75 5.21 -4.58
C GLN A 10 0.75 5.94 -5.95
N PHE A 11 0.68 7.26 -5.94
CA PHE A 11 0.70 8.10 -7.13
C PHE A 11 2.11 8.47 -7.63
N PRO A 12 3.07 8.89 -6.77
CA PRO A 12 4.37 9.31 -7.26
C PRO A 12 5.19 8.10 -7.71
N LYS A 13 6.08 8.33 -8.70
CA LYS A 13 6.95 7.31 -9.29
C LYS A 13 8.40 7.80 -9.31
N PRO A 14 9.34 7.06 -8.70
CA PRO A 14 10.75 7.39 -8.83
C PRO A 14 11.22 7.11 -10.27
N ARG A 15 12.13 7.95 -10.77
CA ARG A 15 12.72 7.81 -12.10
C ARG A 15 14.24 7.83 -12.00
N SER A 16 14.89 7.06 -12.86
CA SER A 16 16.35 7.01 -12.99
C SER A 16 16.94 8.24 -13.69
N SER A 17 16.12 8.97 -14.47
CA SER A 17 16.50 10.17 -15.22
C SER A 17 15.41 11.23 -15.08
N ASP A 18 15.81 12.49 -14.96
CA ASP A 18 14.88 13.63 -14.89
C ASP A 18 14.15 13.89 -16.21
N THR A 19 14.73 13.43 -17.31
CA THR A 19 14.20 13.65 -18.67
C THR A 19 14.17 12.38 -19.48
N GLU A 20 13.23 12.34 -20.42
CA GLU A 20 13.02 11.31 -21.42
C GLU A 20 13.17 11.94 -22.81
N THR A 21 13.80 11.21 -23.73
CA THR A 21 14.01 11.66 -25.12
C THR A 21 13.29 10.72 -26.07
N VAL A 22 12.41 11.26 -26.91
CA VAL A 22 11.69 10.52 -27.96
C VAL A 22 11.82 11.32 -29.24
N ASP A 23 12.23 10.67 -30.34
CA ASP A 23 12.42 11.28 -31.66
C ASP A 23 13.26 12.57 -31.64
N GLY A 24 14.29 12.61 -30.79
CA GLY A 24 15.19 13.75 -30.64
C GLY A 24 14.66 14.90 -29.77
N VAL A 25 13.39 14.85 -29.33
CA VAL A 25 12.81 15.83 -28.41
C VAL A 25 13.04 15.38 -26.97
N LYS A 26 13.48 16.28 -26.10
CA LYS A 26 13.77 16.01 -24.68
C LYS A 26 12.72 16.67 -23.77
N LEU A 27 12.02 15.88 -22.97
CA LEU A 27 10.98 16.36 -22.03
C LEU A 27 11.20 15.79 -20.62
N PRO A 28 10.60 16.37 -19.57
CA PRO A 28 10.64 15.79 -18.23
C PRO A 28 10.03 14.39 -18.19
N SER A 29 10.69 13.46 -17.50
CA SER A 29 10.20 12.11 -17.28
C SER A 29 8.87 12.11 -16.53
N PHE A 30 7.94 11.21 -16.89
CA PHE A 30 6.73 10.99 -16.09
C PHE A 30 7.08 10.50 -14.67
N ARG A 31 6.63 11.23 -13.65
CA ARG A 31 6.89 11.00 -12.22
C ARG A 31 5.63 10.64 -11.44
N GLY A 32 4.58 10.22 -12.16
CA GLY A 32 3.27 9.89 -11.59
C GLY A 32 2.29 11.06 -11.70
N HIS A 33 0.99 10.75 -11.69
CA HIS A 33 -0.07 11.74 -11.93
C HIS A 33 -0.11 12.89 -10.91
N ILE A 34 0.44 12.67 -9.71
CA ILE A 34 0.60 13.70 -8.68
C ILE A 34 1.66 14.76 -9.05
N VAL A 35 2.57 14.45 -9.98
CA VAL A 35 3.64 15.35 -10.46
C VAL A 35 3.35 15.86 -11.87
N ASN A 36 3.15 14.98 -12.84
CA ASN A 36 2.94 15.33 -14.24
C ASN A 36 2.09 14.28 -14.97
N ASP A 37 1.76 14.53 -16.23
CA ASP A 37 0.92 13.63 -17.05
C ASP A 37 1.78 12.62 -17.81
N ILE A 38 1.17 11.48 -18.16
CA ILE A 38 1.85 10.37 -18.84
C ILE A 38 2.17 10.68 -20.31
N GLY A 39 1.49 11.65 -20.93
CA GLY A 39 1.70 11.96 -22.33
C GLY A 39 3.04 12.66 -22.57
N PHE A 40 3.79 12.20 -23.59
CA PHE A 40 5.04 12.82 -24.04
C PHE A 40 4.76 14.12 -24.81
N ARG A 41 4.36 15.16 -24.07
CA ARG A 41 4.02 16.48 -24.59
C ARG A 41 4.38 17.54 -23.55
N PRO A 42 4.64 18.80 -23.95
CA PRO A 42 4.76 19.90 -23.01
C PRO A 42 3.58 19.89 -22.03
N THR A 43 3.88 20.09 -20.75
CA THR A 43 2.89 19.97 -19.68
C THR A 43 1.83 21.06 -19.80
N ASN A 44 0.63 20.66 -20.24
CA ASN A 44 -0.59 21.49 -20.24
C ASN A 44 -1.54 21.13 -19.08
N GLY A 45 -1.10 20.28 -18.16
CA GLY A 45 -1.93 19.82 -17.05
C GLY A 45 -1.97 20.81 -15.88
N PRO A 46 -2.80 20.53 -14.86
CA PRO A 46 -2.97 21.41 -13.72
C PRO A 46 -1.63 21.66 -12.99
N PRO A 47 -1.47 22.86 -12.38
CA PRO A 47 -0.25 23.21 -11.67
C PRO A 47 -0.02 22.28 -10.47
N PRO A 48 1.22 22.16 -9.95
CA PRO A 48 1.58 21.20 -8.91
C PRO A 48 0.64 21.18 -7.68
N PRO A 49 0.20 22.32 -7.10
CA PRO A 49 -0.70 22.30 -5.95
C PRO A 49 -2.05 21.64 -6.23
N ALA A 50 -2.62 21.86 -7.42
CA ALA A 50 -3.88 21.26 -7.82
C ALA A 50 -3.76 19.73 -8.00
N ARG A 51 -2.58 19.24 -8.37
CA ARG A 51 -2.30 17.79 -8.46
C ARG A 51 -2.21 17.13 -7.09
N LEU A 52 -1.65 17.80 -6.08
CA LEU A 52 -1.62 17.31 -4.70
C LEU A 52 -3.04 17.13 -4.16
N LEU A 53 -3.90 18.14 -4.32
CA LEU A 53 -5.31 18.07 -3.93
C LEU A 53 -6.07 16.97 -4.67
N LEU A 54 -5.83 16.82 -5.97
CA LEU A 54 -6.43 15.77 -6.77
C LEU A 54 -5.99 14.36 -6.30
N ALA A 55 -4.72 14.20 -5.95
CA ALA A 55 -4.20 12.95 -5.39
C ALA A 55 -4.85 12.63 -4.03
N TYR A 56 -4.95 13.62 -3.14
CA TYR A 56 -5.65 13.49 -1.86
C TYR A 56 -7.11 13.05 -2.05
N ASN A 57 -7.86 13.76 -2.91
CA ASN A 57 -9.27 13.44 -3.16
C ASN A 57 -9.45 12.03 -3.74
N ARG A 58 -8.55 11.58 -4.62
CA ARG A 58 -8.56 10.20 -5.15
C ARG A 58 -8.22 9.16 -4.08
N ALA A 59 -7.25 9.43 -3.21
CA ALA A 59 -6.91 8.57 -2.08
C ALA A 59 -8.11 8.41 -1.13
N ALA A 60 -8.72 9.54 -0.71
CA ALA A 60 -9.89 9.54 0.16
C ALA A 60 -11.08 8.82 -0.47
N ALA A 61 -11.39 9.06 -1.75
CA ALA A 61 -12.44 8.35 -2.47
C ALA A 61 -12.18 6.85 -2.53
N THR A 62 -10.93 6.44 -2.79
CA THR A 62 -10.52 5.03 -2.80
C THR A 62 -10.74 4.40 -1.43
N LEU A 63 -10.25 5.01 -0.35
CA LEU A 63 -10.44 4.54 1.02
C LEU A 63 -11.93 4.42 1.39
N ASN A 64 -12.74 5.40 1.00
CA ASN A 64 -14.19 5.39 1.24
C ASN A 64 -14.92 4.26 0.50
N LEU A 65 -14.41 3.80 -0.65
CA LEU A 65 -14.94 2.61 -1.33
C LEU A 65 -14.56 1.31 -0.61
N PHE A 66 -13.34 1.22 -0.08
CA PHE A 66 -12.86 0.04 0.63
C PHE A 66 -13.43 -0.08 2.05
N GLY A 67 -13.65 1.04 2.75
CA GLY A 67 -14.10 1.06 4.15
C GLY A 67 -15.37 0.24 4.42
N PRO A 68 -16.48 0.48 3.70
CA PRO A 68 -17.70 -0.32 3.82
C PRO A 68 -17.51 -1.76 3.31
N SER A 69 -16.74 -1.93 2.23
CA SER A 69 -16.52 -3.22 1.59
C SER A 69 -15.71 -4.19 2.48
N LEU A 70 -14.77 -3.71 3.29
CA LEU A 70 -13.96 -4.55 4.18
C LEU A 70 -14.63 -4.85 5.52
N ARG A 71 -15.53 -3.98 5.97
CA ARG A 71 -16.37 -4.20 7.16
C ARG A 71 -17.62 -5.04 6.86
N GLY A 72 -18.03 -5.12 5.58
CA GLY A 72 -19.27 -5.76 5.16
C GLY A 72 -19.12 -6.98 4.23
N VAL A 73 -17.95 -7.25 3.66
CA VAL A 73 -17.72 -8.49 2.88
C VAL A 73 -17.65 -9.66 3.86
N ARG A 74 -18.79 -10.33 3.98
CA ARG A 74 -18.94 -11.64 4.58
C ARG A 74 -18.19 -12.63 3.69
N LEU A 75 -16.87 -12.74 3.87
CA LEU A 75 -16.11 -13.84 3.27
C LEU A 75 -16.79 -15.14 3.74
N PRO A 76 -17.30 -15.98 2.83
CA PRO A 76 -17.83 -17.25 3.23
C PRO A 76 -16.65 -18.05 3.79
N LEU A 77 -16.57 -18.16 5.12
CA LEU A 77 -15.61 -19.04 5.82
C LEU A 77 -15.72 -20.49 5.34
N ALA A 78 -16.84 -20.82 4.69
CA ALA A 78 -16.99 -21.99 3.87
C ALA A 78 -17.82 -21.67 2.62
N GLY A 79 -17.12 -21.19 1.60
CA GLY A 79 -17.49 -21.16 0.19
C GLY A 79 -16.23 -21.48 -0.62
N PRO A 80 -16.35 -21.91 -1.89
CA PRO A 80 -15.17 -22.08 -2.73
C PRO A 80 -14.38 -20.77 -2.73
N PRO A 81 -13.04 -20.82 -2.74
CA PRO A 81 -12.25 -19.60 -2.90
C PRO A 81 -12.79 -18.83 -4.10
N VAL A 82 -12.93 -17.51 -3.95
CA VAL A 82 -13.26 -16.63 -5.07
C VAL A 82 -12.00 -16.54 -5.92
N GLU A 83 -11.73 -17.60 -6.64
CA GLU A 83 -10.70 -17.61 -7.66
C GLU A 83 -11.25 -16.82 -8.85
N PRO A 84 -10.48 -15.87 -9.39
CA PRO A 84 -10.82 -15.28 -10.68
C PRO A 84 -11.12 -16.39 -11.68
N GLU A 85 -12.16 -16.27 -12.51
CA GLU A 85 -12.57 -17.32 -13.47
C GLU A 85 -11.39 -17.85 -14.30
N PHE A 86 -10.43 -16.98 -14.63
CA PHE A 86 -9.20 -17.32 -15.36
C PHE A 86 -8.27 -18.32 -14.65
N VAL A 87 -8.30 -18.40 -13.31
CA VAL A 87 -7.46 -19.36 -12.57
C VAL A 87 -7.95 -20.79 -12.80
N GLY A 88 -9.27 -21.02 -12.79
CA GLY A 88 -9.87 -22.34 -12.96
C GLY A 88 -9.50 -23.02 -14.27
N ASP A 89 -9.44 -22.25 -15.36
CA ASP A 89 -9.12 -22.77 -16.69
C ASP A 89 -7.61 -22.93 -16.96
N SER A 90 -6.76 -22.57 -16.00
CA SER A 90 -5.32 -22.64 -16.18
C SER A 90 -4.74 -24.00 -15.72
N PRO A 91 -3.69 -24.52 -16.39
CA PRO A 91 -2.96 -25.70 -15.89
C PRO A 91 -2.36 -25.52 -14.48
N ALA A 92 -2.16 -24.27 -14.05
CA ALA A 92 -1.75 -23.94 -12.70
C ALA A 92 -2.94 -23.96 -11.71
N GLY A 93 -4.16 -23.70 -12.18
CA GLY A 93 -5.42 -23.77 -11.44
C GLY A 93 -5.69 -25.14 -10.84
N GLN A 94 -5.41 -26.19 -11.62
CA GLN A 94 -5.53 -27.59 -11.17
C GLN A 94 -4.67 -27.91 -9.93
N ARG A 95 -3.60 -27.13 -9.66
CA ARG A 95 -2.80 -27.29 -8.43
C ARG A 95 -3.51 -26.75 -7.19
N TYR A 96 -4.48 -25.85 -7.35
CA TYR A 96 -5.32 -25.31 -6.29
C TYR A 96 -6.60 -26.13 -6.06
N GLU A 97 -6.99 -26.98 -7.03
CA GLU A 97 -8.14 -27.91 -6.93
C GLU A 97 -7.91 -29.09 -5.98
N ASN A 98 -6.70 -29.27 -5.45
CA ASN A 98 -6.40 -30.22 -4.38
C ASN A 98 -6.33 -29.48 -3.04
N PRO A 99 -7.47 -29.07 -2.44
CA PRO A 99 -7.44 -28.52 -1.11
C PRO A 99 -6.98 -29.62 -0.17
N LEU A 100 -5.78 -29.47 0.40
CA LEU A 100 -5.48 -30.10 1.68
C LEU A 100 -6.70 -29.87 2.58
N PRO A 101 -7.30 -30.91 3.18
CA PRO A 101 -8.47 -30.74 4.03
C PRO A 101 -8.01 -29.95 5.25
N THR A 102 -8.08 -28.63 5.19
CA THR A 102 -7.81 -27.82 6.37
C THR A 102 -8.95 -28.09 7.35
N ARG A 103 -8.61 -28.23 8.64
CA ARG A 103 -9.57 -28.45 9.73
C ARG A 103 -10.74 -27.45 9.71
N SER A 104 -10.53 -26.27 9.13
CA SER A 104 -11.54 -25.22 8.94
C SER A 104 -12.69 -25.64 8.01
N THR A 105 -12.40 -26.20 6.83
CA THR A 105 -13.39 -26.68 5.85
C THR A 105 -14.23 -27.85 6.39
N GLY A 106 -13.64 -28.72 7.20
CA GLY A 106 -14.34 -29.84 7.86
C GLY A 106 -15.31 -29.38 8.95
N LEU A 107 -14.93 -28.38 9.74
CA LEU A 107 -15.78 -27.85 10.83
C LEU A 107 -17.06 -27.20 10.28
N PHE A 108 -16.94 -26.36 9.26
CA PHE A 108 -18.07 -25.62 8.71
C PHE A 108 -19.00 -26.48 7.83
N SER A 109 -18.48 -27.52 7.19
CA SER A 109 -19.33 -28.50 6.47
C SER A 109 -20.10 -29.40 7.43
N SER A 110 -19.47 -29.86 8.52
CA SER A 110 -20.10 -30.69 9.56
C SER A 110 -21.22 -29.94 10.32
N CYS A 111 -21.05 -28.64 10.59
CA CYS A 111 -22.10 -27.83 11.22
C CYS A 111 -23.34 -27.66 10.32
N ARG A 112 -23.14 -27.52 8.99
CA ARG A 112 -24.26 -27.43 8.04
C ARG A 112 -25.05 -28.72 7.93
N LEU A 113 -24.39 -29.88 7.96
CA LEU A 113 -25.03 -31.19 7.88
C LEU A 113 -25.80 -31.56 9.16
N SER A 114 -25.42 -31.02 10.30
CA SER A 114 -26.07 -31.25 11.60
C SER A 114 -27.23 -30.28 11.91
N GLY A 115 -27.61 -29.40 10.97
CA GLY A 115 -28.68 -28.41 11.17
C GLY A 115 -28.33 -27.31 12.19
N SER A 116 -27.09 -27.27 12.68
CA SER A 116 -26.61 -26.30 13.65
C SER A 116 -26.03 -25.09 12.94
N THR A 117 -26.73 -23.96 12.98
CA THR A 117 -26.24 -22.71 12.40
C THR A 117 -25.13 -22.13 13.29
N VAL A 118 -23.89 -22.60 13.12
CA VAL A 118 -22.73 -21.93 13.72
C VAL A 118 -22.55 -20.60 13.00
N THR A 119 -23.17 -19.57 13.57
CA THR A 119 -22.96 -18.17 13.20
C THR A 119 -21.51 -17.86 13.58
N PRO A 120 -20.58 -17.68 12.61
CA PRO A 120 -19.22 -17.33 12.97
C PRO A 120 -19.22 -16.02 13.76
N PRO A 121 -18.38 -15.91 14.80
CA PRO A 121 -18.14 -14.66 15.54
C PRO A 121 -17.99 -13.48 14.58
N ALA A 122 -18.42 -12.29 14.99
CA ALA A 122 -18.33 -11.08 14.17
C ALA A 122 -16.90 -10.83 13.64
N ASP A 123 -15.90 -11.13 14.46
CA ASP A 123 -14.47 -10.97 14.16
C ASP A 123 -13.96 -11.85 13.01
N LEU A 124 -14.67 -12.93 12.68
CA LEU A 124 -14.34 -13.77 11.51
C LEU A 124 -15.04 -13.32 10.23
N ARG A 125 -15.89 -12.28 10.30
CA ARG A 125 -16.61 -11.71 9.15
C ARG A 125 -15.99 -10.42 8.63
N GLN A 126 -15.16 -9.79 9.46
CA GLN A 126 -14.50 -8.55 9.14
C GLN A 126 -13.03 -8.80 8.88
N VAL A 127 -12.47 -8.04 7.94
CA VAL A 127 -11.06 -8.10 7.61
C VAL A 127 -10.48 -6.71 7.76
N ASP A 128 -9.46 -6.58 8.60
CA ASP A 128 -8.66 -5.37 8.62
C ASP A 128 -7.76 -5.32 7.40
N PHE A 129 -7.78 -4.17 6.73
CA PHE A 129 -6.96 -3.88 5.58
C PHE A 129 -6.32 -2.52 5.77
N TYR A 130 -5.01 -2.48 5.58
CA TYR A 130 -4.19 -1.31 5.78
C TYR A 130 -3.68 -0.82 4.43
N THR A 131 -3.44 0.48 4.31
CA THR A 131 -2.90 1.10 3.10
C THR A 131 -1.43 1.40 3.24
N SER A 132 -0.72 1.40 2.11
CA SER A 132 0.67 1.80 2.05
C SER A 132 1.06 2.46 0.73
N HIS A 133 2.05 3.34 0.79
CA HIS A 133 2.75 3.89 -0.36
C HIS A 133 4.20 4.28 -0.03
N GLU A 134 4.94 4.60 -1.09
CA GLU A 134 6.30 5.13 -0.98
C GLU A 134 6.25 6.60 -0.58
N ALA A 135 6.86 6.96 0.55
CA ALA A 135 6.98 8.34 1.01
C ALA A 135 8.02 9.08 0.15
N LEU A 136 7.59 9.52 -1.02
CA LEU A 136 8.47 10.02 -2.09
C LEU A 136 8.34 11.54 -2.29
N LEU A 137 7.15 12.11 -2.12
CA LEU A 137 6.86 13.52 -2.36
C LEU A 137 6.57 14.24 -1.05
N LEU A 138 7.59 14.83 -0.43
CA LEU A 138 7.50 15.37 0.94
C LEU A 138 6.44 16.46 1.10
N ASP A 139 6.24 17.33 0.11
CA ASP A 139 5.17 18.34 0.16
C ASP A 139 3.77 17.71 0.38
N TYR A 140 3.58 16.46 -0.08
CA TYR A 140 2.34 15.71 0.13
C TYR A 140 2.30 15.04 1.52
N GLU A 141 3.38 14.39 1.91
CA GLU A 141 3.46 13.65 3.19
C GLU A 141 3.46 14.61 4.40
N GLU A 142 4.23 15.70 4.34
CA GLU A 142 4.26 16.73 5.38
C GLU A 142 2.88 17.39 5.57
N ALA A 143 2.19 17.68 4.46
CA ALA A 143 0.84 18.25 4.51
C ALA A 143 -0.20 17.31 5.14
N LEU A 144 0.06 16.00 5.18
CA LEU A 144 -0.82 14.98 5.77
C LEU A 144 -0.34 14.45 7.13
N THR A 145 0.79 14.94 7.62
CA THR A 145 1.31 14.60 8.94
C THR A 145 0.56 15.32 10.05
N ARG A 146 0.17 14.60 11.11
CA ARG A 146 -0.65 15.09 12.23
C ARG A 146 -0.03 14.67 13.55
N PHE A 147 -0.16 15.54 14.54
CA PHE A 147 0.20 15.22 15.93
C PHE A 147 -0.97 14.47 16.59
N ASP A 148 -0.68 13.33 17.20
CA ASP A 148 -1.64 12.61 18.03
C ASP A 148 -1.49 13.06 19.49
N SER A 149 -2.52 13.72 20.02
CA SER A 149 -2.54 14.17 21.40
C SER A 149 -2.58 13.03 22.43
N LEU A 150 -2.95 11.81 22.02
CA LEU A 150 -3.04 10.67 22.93
C LEU A 150 -1.69 10.00 23.15
N THR A 151 -0.90 9.81 22.08
CA THR A 151 0.44 9.20 22.21
C THR A 151 1.55 10.24 22.37
N GLY A 152 1.32 11.47 21.94
CA GLY A 152 2.36 12.51 21.91
C GLY A 152 3.30 12.42 20.70
N ASP A 153 2.97 11.59 19.70
CA ASP A 153 3.79 11.39 18.51
C ASP A 153 3.19 12.04 17.27
N TRP A 154 4.00 12.16 16.23
CA TRP A 154 3.55 12.56 14.90
C TRP A 154 3.26 11.32 14.04
N TYR A 155 2.20 11.37 13.25
CA TYR A 155 1.87 10.33 12.30
C TYR A 155 1.59 10.94 10.94
N ASP A 156 2.19 10.40 9.89
CA ASP A 156 1.75 10.68 8.53
C ASP A 156 0.41 9.98 8.28
N CYS A 157 -0.66 10.77 8.15
CA CYS A 157 -2.01 10.26 7.94
C CYS A 157 -2.32 10.03 6.45
N SER A 158 -1.32 10.09 5.57
CA SER A 158 -1.48 9.75 4.15
C SER A 158 -1.71 8.24 3.94
N ALA A 159 -1.14 7.39 4.79
CA ALA A 159 -1.34 5.94 4.79
C ALA A 159 -1.02 5.31 6.16
N HIS A 160 -1.39 4.05 6.35
CA HIS A 160 -1.10 3.32 7.59
C HIS A 160 0.38 2.96 7.69
N MET A 161 0.96 2.45 6.61
CA MET A 161 2.38 2.09 6.52
C MET A 161 3.03 2.84 5.37
N LEU A 162 4.23 3.37 5.59
CA LEU A 162 5.03 4.00 4.54
C LEU A 162 6.26 3.16 4.22
N TRP A 163 6.85 3.35 3.05
CA TRP A 163 8.21 2.86 2.82
C TRP A 163 9.09 3.84 2.08
N ILE A 164 10.39 3.62 2.23
CA ILE A 164 11.44 4.35 1.55
C ILE A 164 11.91 3.53 0.34
N GLY A 165 12.01 4.20 -0.81
CA GLY A 165 12.48 3.62 -2.07
C GLY A 165 13.92 3.11 -2.03
N LYS A 166 14.35 2.52 -3.16
CA LYS A 166 15.71 1.99 -3.32
C LYS A 166 16.65 3.07 -3.84
N GLY A 167 17.81 3.23 -3.19
CA GLY A 167 18.99 3.82 -3.82
C GLY A 167 19.79 4.76 -2.90
N PRO A 168 21.08 4.99 -3.18
CA PRO A 168 21.95 5.82 -2.34
C PRO A 168 21.46 7.27 -2.19
N ALA A 169 20.77 7.82 -3.21
CA ALA A 169 20.16 9.15 -3.13
C ALA A 169 19.01 9.20 -2.10
N SER A 170 18.23 8.12 -1.95
CA SER A 170 17.13 8.07 -0.97
C SER A 170 17.59 8.00 0.48
N TRP A 171 18.89 7.77 0.73
CA TRP A 171 19.46 7.56 2.08
C TRP A 171 20.13 8.83 2.63
N THR A 172 20.42 9.80 1.74
CA THR A 172 20.96 11.12 2.08
C THR A 172 19.98 12.24 1.76
N ALA A 173 18.92 11.97 0.98
CA ALA A 173 17.86 12.93 0.69
C ALA A 173 16.98 13.18 1.93
N PRO A 174 16.29 14.33 1.99
CA PRO A 174 15.29 14.64 3.02
C PRO A 174 14.25 13.52 3.24
N THR A 175 13.96 12.73 2.21
CA THR A 175 13.10 11.52 2.27
C THR A 175 13.59 10.43 3.23
N TRP A 176 14.87 10.45 3.64
CA TRP A 176 15.40 9.56 4.67
C TRP A 176 15.11 10.04 6.09
N SER A 177 15.11 11.37 6.30
CA SER A 177 14.94 11.99 7.61
C SER A 177 13.48 12.10 8.00
N PHE A 178 12.59 12.41 7.05
CA PHE A 178 11.15 12.55 7.31
C PHE A 178 10.53 11.31 7.98
N PRO A 179 10.74 10.07 7.47
CA PRO A 179 10.14 8.88 8.08
C PRO A 179 10.61 8.62 9.51
N ARG A 180 11.77 9.15 9.93
CA ARG A 180 12.24 9.01 11.32
C ARG A 180 11.43 9.82 12.33
N GLY A 181 10.72 10.84 11.85
CA GLY A 181 9.92 11.72 12.69
C GLY A 181 8.49 11.27 12.90
N VAL A 182 8.06 10.17 12.25
CA VAL A 182 6.67 9.70 12.33
C VAL A 182 6.58 8.31 12.98
N GLY A 183 5.51 8.07 13.74
CA GLY A 183 5.23 6.82 14.45
C GLY A 183 4.64 5.72 13.57
N ASN A 184 4.45 5.95 12.27
CA ASN A 184 3.95 4.94 11.35
C ASN A 184 4.90 3.73 11.27
N PRO A 185 4.39 2.51 11.05
CA PRO A 185 5.22 1.40 10.59
C PRO A 185 5.93 1.74 9.26
N LEU A 186 7.25 1.50 9.20
CA LEU A 186 8.09 1.84 8.06
C LEU A 186 8.68 0.62 7.37
N GLY A 187 8.70 0.65 6.05
CA GLY A 187 9.47 -0.25 5.20
C GLY A 187 10.69 0.45 4.58
N CYS A 188 11.72 -0.31 4.22
CA CYS A 188 12.84 0.19 3.44
C CYS A 188 13.21 -0.81 2.35
N LYS A 189 13.30 -0.35 1.10
CA LYS A 189 13.67 -1.20 -0.01
C LYS A 189 15.18 -1.37 -0.10
N LEU A 190 15.67 -2.52 0.33
CA LEU A 190 17.09 -2.87 0.23
C LEU A 190 17.41 -3.45 -1.15
N GLY A 191 18.37 -2.83 -1.83
CA GLY A 191 18.92 -3.34 -3.09
C GLY A 191 20.03 -4.36 -2.89
N PRO A 192 20.47 -5.06 -3.95
CA PRO A 192 21.59 -6.01 -3.90
C PRO A 192 22.94 -5.35 -3.51
N GLN A 193 23.02 -4.02 -3.57
CA GLN A 193 24.18 -3.23 -3.16
C GLN A 193 24.11 -2.80 -1.67
N CYS A 194 23.08 -3.19 -0.90
CA CYS A 194 23.03 -2.90 0.54
C CYS A 194 24.09 -3.73 1.26
N HIS A 195 25.07 -3.06 1.85
CA HIS A 195 26.05 -3.73 2.70
C HIS A 195 25.41 -4.08 4.06
N PRO A 196 25.60 -5.30 4.60
CA PRO A 196 24.98 -5.73 5.86
C PRO A 196 25.13 -4.74 7.03
N GLN A 197 26.31 -4.13 7.19
CA GLN A 197 26.55 -3.11 8.22
C GLN A 197 25.68 -1.85 8.05
N ARG A 198 25.32 -1.50 6.82
CA ARG A 198 24.39 -0.39 6.55
C ARG A 198 22.93 -0.80 6.72
N CYS A 199 22.60 -2.05 6.41
CA CYS A 199 21.26 -2.58 6.67
C CYS A 199 21.01 -2.78 8.19
N ALA A 200 22.08 -2.92 8.99
CA ALA A 200 22.07 -3.00 10.46
C ALA A 200 22.24 -1.64 11.17
N GLY A 201 22.33 -0.54 10.43
CA GLY A 201 22.28 0.80 11.01
C GLY A 201 20.96 1.00 11.77
N PRO A 202 20.89 1.95 12.72
CA PRO A 202 19.75 2.07 13.62
C PRO A 202 18.46 2.16 12.81
N VAL A 203 17.66 1.10 12.91
CA VAL A 203 16.24 1.13 12.58
C VAL A 203 15.70 2.36 13.31
N PRO A 204 14.98 3.27 12.64
CA PRO A 204 14.33 4.37 13.33
C PRO A 204 13.51 3.76 14.45
N ASN A 205 13.94 3.95 15.69
CA ASN A 205 13.15 3.63 16.85
C ASN A 205 12.27 4.86 17.05
N PRO A 206 10.94 4.79 16.82
CA PRO A 206 10.07 5.94 17.04
C PRO A 206 9.79 6.18 18.53
N GLN A 207 10.50 5.51 19.45
CA GLN A 207 10.32 5.68 20.89
C GLN A 207 11.54 6.41 21.49
N PRO A 208 11.45 7.73 21.72
CA PRO A 208 12.28 8.41 22.69
C PRO A 208 11.58 8.38 24.05
N GLY A 209 12.01 7.50 24.96
CA GLY A 209 11.56 7.47 26.36
C GLY A 209 10.72 6.26 26.72
#